data_AF-H0QL45-F1
#
_entry.id   AF-H0QL45-F1
#
_cell.length_a   1.000
_cell.length_b   1.000
_cell.length_c   1.000
_cell.angle_alpha   90.00
_cell.angle_beta   90.00
_cell.angle_gamma   90.00
#
_symmetry.space_group_name_H-M   'P 1'
#
loop_
_entity.id
_entity.type
_entity.pdbx_description
1 polymer ?
#
loop_
_entity_poly.entity_id
_entity_poly.type
_entity_poly.pdbx_seq_one_letter_code
_entity_poly.pdbx_strand_id
1 'polypeptide(L)' 'MSGTQLKNPHFGMMARAFGGFGITVTEDKDIPAALDAALAAIEEDGVFALIHLVVEQRVKAYQATA' A
#
# COMPACT_ATOMS: atom_id res chain seq x y z
N MET A 1 8.56 -23.16 9.29
CA MET A 1 7.89 -21.94 8.80
C MET A 1 8.96 -21.03 8.26
N SER A 2 8.89 -20.64 6.99
CA SER A 2 9.79 -19.62 6.43
C SER A 2 9.33 -18.25 6.93
N GLY A 3 10.24 -17.42 7.44
CA GLY A 3 9.97 -16.05 7.92
C GLY A 3 9.46 -15.07 6.83
N THR A 4 9.26 -15.56 5.61
CA THR A 4 8.70 -14.85 4.46
C THR A 4 7.20 -15.09 4.26
N GLN A 5 6.55 -15.92 5.09
CA GLN A 5 5.09 -16.07 5.10
C GLN A 5 4.41 -14.93 5.86
N LEU A 6 4.78 -13.69 5.55
CA LEU A 6 4.11 -12.52 6.08
C LEU A 6 2.68 -12.56 5.56
N LYS A 7 1.68 -12.86 6.41
CA LYS A 7 0.29 -12.52 6.08
C LYS A 7 0.29 -11.04 5.75
N ASN A 8 -0.11 -10.67 4.53
CA ASN A 8 -0.08 -9.27 4.09
C ASN A 8 -0.90 -8.43 5.07
N PRO A 9 -0.27 -7.58 5.91
CA PRO A 9 -1.00 -6.77 6.87
C PRO A 9 -1.86 -5.76 6.12
N HIS A 10 -3.05 -5.47 6.62
CA HIS A 10 -3.84 -4.37 6.10
C HIS A 10 -3.20 -3.03 6.49
N PHE A 11 -2.15 -2.61 5.78
CA PHE A 11 -1.38 -1.38 6.08
C PHE A 11 -2.24 -0.12 6.05
N GLY A 12 -3.30 -0.07 5.23
CA GLY A 12 -4.27 1.03 5.28
C GLY A 12 -4.99 1.11 6.63
N MET A 13 -5.35 -0.03 7.23
CA MET A 13 -5.93 -0.07 8.57
C MET A 13 -4.90 0.28 9.65
N MET A 14 -3.64 -0.13 9.46
CA MET A 14 -2.54 0.25 10.35
C MET A 14 -2.40 1.78 10.38
N ALA A 15 -2.35 2.44 9.21
CA ALA A 15 -2.22 3.90 9.16
C ALA A 15 -3.33 4.62 9.93
N ARG A 16 -4.57 4.17 9.76
CA ARG A 16 -5.73 4.69 10.52
C ARG A 16 -5.59 4.48 12.02
N ALA A 17 -5.11 3.32 12.46
CA ALA A 17 -4.92 3.02 13.88
C ALA A 17 -3.87 3.93 14.56
N PHE A 18 -2.91 4.46 13.79
CA PHE A 18 -1.90 5.42 14.27
C PHE A 18 -2.29 6.89 14.03
N GLY A 19 -3.56 7.15 13.69
CA GLY A 19 -4.07 8.51 13.47
C GLY A 19 -3.71 9.12 12.11
N GLY A 20 -3.27 8.31 11.15
CA GLY A 20 -3.00 8.71 9.78
C GLY A 20 -4.13 8.36 8.80
N PHE A 21 -4.01 8.87 7.59
CA PHE A 21 -4.83 8.43 6.47
C PHE A 21 -4.30 7.10 5.90
N GLY A 22 -5.21 6.18 5.60
CA GLY A 22 -4.87 4.89 5.02
C GLY A 22 -5.91 4.44 4.01
N ILE A 23 -5.46 4.03 2.82
CA ILE A 23 -6.29 3.47 1.75
C ILE A 23 -5.60 2.28 1.08
N THR A 24 -6.38 1.32 0.61
CA THR A 24 -5.91 0.20 -0.21
C THR A 24 -6.42 0.38 -1.63
N VAL A 25 -5.53 0.23 -2.61
CA VAL A 25 -5.83 0.36 -4.03
C VAL A 25 -5.45 -0.93 -4.72
N THR A 26 -6.40 -1.51 -5.46
CA THR A 26 -6.24 -2.78 -6.17
C THR A 26 -6.31 -2.64 -7.70
N GLU A 27 -6.70 -1.46 -8.19
CA GLU A 27 -6.90 -1.18 -9.62
C GLU A 27 -6.23 0.13 -10.00
N ASP A 28 -5.57 0.14 -11.17
CA ASP A 28 -4.79 1.29 -11.65
C ASP A 28 -5.64 2.56 -11.80
N LYS A 29 -6.92 2.41 -12.19
CA LYS A 29 -7.84 3.53 -12.39
C LYS A 29 -8.11 4.32 -11.09
N ASP A 30 -7.90 3.71 -9.93
CA ASP A 30 -8.17 4.33 -8.63
C ASP A 30 -6.95 5.07 -8.08
N ILE A 31 -5.78 4.94 -8.72
CA ILE A 31 -4.53 5.60 -8.29
C ILE A 31 -4.66 7.13 -8.23
N PRO A 32 -5.19 7.83 -9.25
CA PRO A 32 -5.29 9.30 -9.21
C PRO A 32 -6.12 9.77 -8.01
N ALA A 33 -7.30 9.19 -7.81
CA ALA A 33 -8.19 9.55 -6.70
C ALA A 33 -7.58 9.24 -5.32
N ALA A 34 -6.85 8.12 -5.20
CA ALA A 34 -6.16 7.78 -3.97
C ALA A 34 -5.00 8.74 -3.64
N LEU A 35 -4.31 9.23 -4.67
CA LEU A 35 -3.26 10.23 -4.52
C LEU A 35 -3.84 11.57 -4.06
N ASP A 36 -4.91 12.04 -4.72
CA ASP A 36 -5.59 13.28 -4.34
C ASP A 36 -6.05 13.25 -2.88
N ALA A 37 -6.66 12.14 -2.45
CA ALA A 37 -7.11 11.97 -1.06
C ALA A 37 -5.94 11.92 -0.05
N ALA A 38 -4.82 11.28 -0.43
CA ALA A 38 -3.64 11.23 0.44
C ALA A 38 -2.99 12.61 0.60
N LEU A 39 -2.94 13.40 -0.47
CA LEU A 39 -2.41 14.76 -0.43
C LEU A 39 -3.32 15.67 0.40
N ALA A 40 -4.64 15.59 0.22
CA ALA A 40 -5.60 16.33 1.04
C ALA A 40 -5.44 16.01 2.54
N ALA A 41 -5.27 14.73 2.90
CA ALA A 41 -5.03 14.35 4.30
C ALA A 41 -3.73 14.94 4.88
N ILE A 42 -2.71 15.16 4.06
CA ILE A 42 -1.46 15.79 4.50
C ILE A 42 -1.65 17.31 4.63
N GLU A 43 -2.27 17.95 3.64
CA GLU A 43 -2.35 19.41 3.54
C GLU A 43 -3.45 20.00 4.42
N GLU A 44 -4.61 19.35 4.49
CA GLU A 44 -5.80 19.84 5.19
C GLU A 44 -5.86 19.33 6.64
N ASP A 45 -5.59 18.03 6.85
CA ASP A 45 -5.70 17.39 8.16
C ASP A 45 -4.37 17.34 8.92
N GLY A 46 -3.24 17.57 8.25
CA GLY A 46 -1.91 17.55 8.86
C GLY A 46 -1.47 16.16 9.35
N VAL A 47 -2.05 15.09 8.80
CA VAL A 47 -1.73 13.71 9.19
C VAL A 47 -0.89 13.01 8.13
N PHE A 48 -0.12 12.00 8.55
CA PHE A 48 0.60 11.17 7.57
C PHE A 48 -0.39 10.33 6.75
N ALA A 49 -0.07 10.09 5.48
CA ALA A 49 -0.89 9.29 4.59
C ALA A 49 -0.14 8.04 4.11
N LEU A 50 -0.87 6.93 3.96
CA LEU A 50 -0.35 5.67 3.43
C LEU A 50 -1.30 5.09 2.38
N ILE A 51 -0.79 4.86 1.17
CA ILE A 51 -1.48 4.13 0.10
C ILE A 51 -0.89 2.73 0.00
N HIS A 52 -1.70 1.70 0.30
CA HIS A 52 -1.34 0.30 0.09
C HIS A 52 -1.74 -0.10 -1.32
N LEU A 53 -0.77 -0.12 -2.24
CA LEU A 53 -0.95 -0.63 -3.60
C LEU A 53 -0.82 -2.16 -3.61
N VAL A 54 -1.90 -2.84 -3.98
CA VAL A 54 -1.90 -4.29 -4.19
C VAL A 54 -1.59 -4.54 -5.67
N VAL A 55 -0.47 -5.20 -5.92
CA VAL A 55 -0.03 -5.56 -7.27
C VAL A 55 0.13 -7.07 -7.39
N GLU A 56 -0.04 -7.59 -8.59
CA GLU A 56 0.25 -8.99 -8.86
C GLU A 56 1.72 -9.31 -8.59
N GLN A 57 1.97 -10.38 -7.86
CA GLN A 57 3.32 -10.85 -7.59
C GLN A 57 3.89 -11.48 -8.87
N ARG A 58 4.74 -10.74 -9.60
CA ARG A 58 5.50 -11.33 -10.71
C ARG A 58 6.50 -12.35 -10.15
N VAL A 59 6.50 -13.57 -10.69
CA VAL A 59 7.53 -14.57 -10.41
C VAL A 59 8.87 -13.97 -10.84
N LYS A 60 9.83 -13.88 -9.91
CA LYS A 60 11.18 -13.41 -10.23
C LYS A 60 11.76 -14.32 -11.32
N ALA A 61 12.08 -13.76 -12.48
CA ALA A 61 12.91 -14.41 -13.48
C ALA A 61 14.38 -14.41 -12.98
N TYR A 62 14.68 -15.20 -11.95
CA TYR A 62 16.03 -15.72 -11.78
C TYR A 62 16.06 -17.06 -12.53
N GLN A 63 16.26 -16.99 -13.85
CA GLN A 63 16.93 -18.09 -14.52
C GLN A 63 18.39 -18.02 -14.10
N ALA A 64 18.73 -18.75 -13.04
CA ALA A 64 20.11 -19.18 -12.86
C ALA A 64 20.35 -20.22 -13.96
N THR A 65 20.91 -19.77 -15.08
CA THR A 65 21.49 -20.68 -16.07
C THR A 65 22.66 -21.37 -15.37
N ALA A 66 22.49 -22.67 -15.10
CA ALA A 66 23.58 -23.57 -14.74
C ALA A 66 24.31 -24.04 -16.00
#